data_AF-Q0Q4G3-F1
#
_entry.id   AF-Q0Q4G3-F1
#
_cell.length_a   1.000
_cell.length_b   1.000
_cell.length_c   1.000
_cell.angle_alpha   90.00
_cell.angle_beta   90.00
_cell.angle_gamma   90.00
#
_symmetry.space_group_name_H-M   'P 1'
#
loop_
_entity.id
_entity.type
_entity.pdbx_description
1 polymer ?
#
loop_
_entity_poly.entity_id
_entity_poly.type
_entity_poly.pdbx_seq_one_letter_code
_entity_poly.pdbx_strand_id
1 'polypeptide(L)'
;AVVNLQYRGARLPVQGFGHLVPSSEDPVILGIVYDSVAFPEQDGSPSGLRVTVMLGGSWLQTLEARSCVLSQELFQQEAEKAVATQLGLKEPPSHCLVHLHKNCIPQYTLGHWQKL
;
A
#
# COMPACT_ATOMS: atom_id res chain seq x y z
N ALA A 1 -4.41 -5.03 -3.09
CA ALA A 1 -5.19 -3.83 -2.77
C ALA A 1 -4.28 -2.62 -2.76
N VAL A 2 -4.82 -1.45 -3.09
CA VAL A 2 -4.13 -0.16 -2.99
C VAL A 2 -4.84 0.63 -1.90
N VAL A 3 -4.08 1.11 -0.92
CA VAL A 3 -4.60 1.92 0.19
C VAL A 3 -3.86 3.24 0.21
N ASN A 4 -4.61 4.33 0.04
CA ASN A 4 -4.08 5.69 0.03
C ASN A 4 -4.40 6.32 1.38
N LEU A 5 -3.37 6.83 2.06
CA LEU A 5 -3.48 7.40 3.40
C LEU A 5 -2.99 8.84 3.37
N GLN A 6 -3.76 9.75 3.98
CA GLN A 6 -3.36 11.15 4.13
C GLN A 6 -3.25 11.54 5.60
N TYR A 7 -2.16 12.19 5.98
CA TYR A 7 -1.87 12.65 7.33
C TYR A 7 -1.64 14.17 7.37
N ARG A 8 -2.30 14.86 8.29
CA ARG A 8 -2.11 16.31 8.48
C ARG A 8 -0.97 16.57 9.45
N GLY A 9 -0.09 17.51 9.12
CA GLY A 9 1.02 17.91 10.00
C GLY A 9 2.11 16.84 10.19
N ALA A 10 1.98 15.68 9.57
CA ALA A 10 2.95 14.59 9.63
C ALA A 10 4.16 14.84 8.72
N ARG A 11 5.27 14.14 9.01
CA ARG A 11 6.50 14.18 8.20
C ARG A 11 7.08 12.77 8.09
N LEU A 12 7.63 12.47 6.92
CA LEU A 12 8.35 11.23 6.69
C LEU A 12 9.72 11.25 7.38
N PRO A 13 10.23 10.10 7.84
CA PRO A 13 11.56 10.01 8.46
C PRO A 13 12.69 10.30 7.47
N VAL A 14 12.47 10.03 6.18
CA VAL A 14 13.42 10.26 5.08
C VAL A 14 12.68 10.74 3.84
N GLN A 15 13.39 11.44 2.95
CA GLN A 15 12.89 11.86 1.64
C GLN A 15 13.32 10.87 0.57
N GLY A 16 12.40 10.47 -0.30
CA GLY A 16 12.64 9.51 -1.39
C GLY A 16 11.36 9.19 -2.13
N PHE A 17 11.45 8.35 -3.16
CA PHE A 17 10.27 7.91 -3.91
C PHE A 17 9.31 7.07 -3.06
N GLY A 18 9.87 6.27 -2.15
CA GLY A 18 9.16 5.25 -1.39
C GLY A 18 10.14 4.15 -0.99
N HIS A 19 9.61 3.02 -0.53
CA HIS A 19 10.41 1.83 -0.28
C HIS A 19 9.64 0.55 -0.63
N LEU A 20 10.40 -0.51 -0.89
CA LEU A 20 9.87 -1.87 -1.10
C LEU A 20 10.03 -2.67 0.18
N VAL A 21 9.13 -3.63 0.38
CA VAL A 21 9.20 -4.56 1.51
C VAL A 21 9.50 -5.95 0.97
N PRO A 22 10.65 -6.56 1.33
CA PRO A 22 10.96 -7.93 0.96
C PRO A 22 9.92 -8.90 1.53
N SER A 23 9.58 -9.95 0.77
CA SER A 23 8.58 -10.95 1.21
C SER A 23 8.98 -11.71 2.48
N SER A 24 10.27 -11.70 2.85
CA SER A 24 10.78 -12.28 4.10
C SER A 24 10.50 -11.40 5.33
N GLU A 25 10.29 -10.10 5.14
CA GLU A 25 9.98 -9.14 6.21
C GLU A 25 8.47 -9.08 6.45
N ASP A 26 7.71 -8.91 5.37
CA ASP A 26 6.24 -8.86 5.41
C ASP A 26 5.65 -9.44 4.11
N PRO A 27 4.89 -10.55 4.18
CA PRO A 27 4.24 -11.13 3.00
C PRO A 27 2.96 -10.37 2.58
N VAL A 28 2.45 -9.45 3.40
CA VAL A 28 1.22 -8.68 3.19
C VAL A 28 1.50 -7.42 2.38
N ILE A 29 2.56 -6.68 2.77
CA ILE A 29 2.92 -5.38 2.23
C ILE A 29 3.98 -5.55 1.14
N LEU A 30 3.74 -4.96 -0.03
CA LEU A 30 4.69 -4.98 -1.15
C LEU A 30 5.63 -3.77 -1.11
N GLY A 31 5.13 -2.64 -0.63
CA GLY A 31 5.87 -1.38 -0.56
C GLY A 31 4.96 -0.18 -0.30
N ILE A 32 5.60 0.96 -0.04
CA ILE A 32 4.93 2.23 0.22
C ILE A 32 5.56 3.31 -0.66
N VAL A 33 4.72 4.02 -1.40
CA VAL A 33 5.10 5.20 -2.21
C VAL A 33 4.88 6.46 -1.39
N TYR A 34 5.80 7.42 -1.49
CA TYR A 34 5.75 8.70 -0.79
C TYR A 34 5.24 9.79 -1.75
N ASP A 35 3.94 9.79 -2.03
CA ASP A 35 3.36 10.56 -3.15
C ASP A 35 3.59 12.07 -3.02
N SER A 36 3.54 12.61 -1.79
CA SER A 36 3.80 14.04 -1.53
C SER A 36 5.26 14.45 -1.78
N VAL A 37 6.20 13.50 -1.79
CA VAL A 37 7.60 13.80 -2.12
C VAL A 37 7.77 13.97 -3.62
N ALA A 38 7.07 13.16 -4.42
CA ALA A 38 7.14 13.21 -5.86
C ALA A 38 6.26 14.32 -6.46
N PHE A 39 5.06 14.53 -5.90
CA PHE A 39 4.04 15.44 -6.43
C PHE A 39 3.40 16.29 -5.32
N PRO A 40 4.16 17.17 -4.64
CA PRO A 40 3.66 17.99 -3.54
C PRO A 40 2.49 18.90 -3.94
N GLU A 41 2.40 19.29 -5.20
CA GLU A 41 1.30 20.10 -5.76
C GLU A 41 -0.08 19.41 -5.68
N GLN A 42 -0.12 18.09 -5.44
CA GLN A 42 -1.35 17.31 -5.31
C GLN A 42 -1.79 17.09 -3.86
N ASP A 43 -1.12 17.70 -2.88
CA ASP A 43 -1.42 17.50 -1.44
C ASP A 43 -2.72 18.19 -0.98
N GLY A 44 -3.35 18.96 -1.87
CA GLY A 44 -4.58 19.68 -1.61
C GLY A 44 -4.37 20.94 -0.75
N SER A 45 -5.48 21.51 -0.29
CA SER A 45 -5.49 22.70 0.56
C SER A 45 -6.56 22.53 1.65
N PRO A 46 -6.18 22.39 2.94
CA PRO A 46 -4.81 22.44 3.46
C PRO A 46 -3.97 21.22 3.04
N SER A 47 -2.66 21.42 2.88
CA SER A 47 -1.71 20.37 2.51
C SER A 47 -1.65 19.26 3.57
N GLY A 48 -1.58 18.01 3.11
CA GLY A 48 -1.40 16.83 3.95
C GLY A 48 -0.49 15.82 3.27
N LEU A 49 0.36 15.16 4.07
CA LEU A 49 1.27 14.10 3.63
C LEU A 49 0.46 12.92 3.11
N ARG A 50 0.70 12.51 1.87
CA ARG A 50 0.07 11.37 1.20
C ARG A 50 1.08 10.25 1.01
N VAL A 51 0.64 9.04 1.30
CA VAL A 51 1.34 7.80 0.99
C VAL A 51 0.39 6.77 0.41
N THR A 52 0.87 5.96 -0.52
CA THR A 52 0.13 4.85 -1.10
C THR A 52 0.80 3.53 -0.69
N VAL A 53 0.07 2.71 0.06
CA VAL A 53 0.46 1.37 0.49
C VAL A 53 -0.06 0.35 -0.52
N MET A 54 0.83 -0.48 -1.05
CA MET A 54 0.46 -1.59 -1.93
C MET A 54 0.45 -2.89 -1.12
N LEU A 55 -0.72 -3.53 -1.02
CA LEU A 55 -0.90 -4.83 -0.36
C LEU A 55 -1.16 -5.90 -1.42
N GLY A 56 -0.63 -7.11 -1.25
CA GLY A 56 -0.85 -8.15 -2.23
C GLY A 56 -0.02 -9.40 -2.00
N GLY A 57 0.65 -9.86 -3.05
CA GLY A 57 1.52 -11.03 -3.00
C GLY A 57 0.78 -12.34 -2.72
N SER A 58 1.52 -13.31 -2.20
CA SER A 58 1.01 -14.63 -1.85
C SER A 58 0.00 -14.60 -0.69
N TRP A 59 0.07 -13.60 0.18
CA TRP A 59 -0.87 -13.42 1.28
C TRP A 59 -2.30 -13.20 0.76
N LEU A 60 -2.49 -12.28 -0.20
CA LEU A 60 -3.81 -12.01 -0.77
C LEU A 60 -4.38 -13.25 -1.48
N GLN A 61 -3.54 -13.97 -2.24
CA GLN A 61 -3.94 -15.22 -2.88
C GLN A 61 -4.37 -16.29 -1.86
N THR A 62 -3.69 -16.36 -0.72
CA THR A 62 -4.04 -17.30 0.36
C THR A 62 -5.38 -16.95 0.99
N LEU A 63 -5.67 -15.67 1.22
CA LEU A 63 -6.97 -15.24 1.74
C LEU A 63 -8.11 -15.51 0.77
N GLU A 64 -7.89 -15.26 -0.53
CA GLU A 64 -8.86 -15.58 -1.59
C GLU A 64 -9.12 -17.09 -1.65
N ALA A 65 -8.08 -17.92 -1.64
CA ALA A 65 -8.19 -19.38 -1.68
C ALA A 65 -8.92 -19.95 -0.45
N ARG A 66 -8.85 -19.28 0.70
CA ARG A 66 -9.53 -19.67 1.94
C ARG A 66 -10.95 -19.11 2.06
N SER A 67 -11.45 -18.42 1.03
CA SER A 67 -12.75 -17.74 1.05
C SER A 67 -12.91 -16.77 2.23
N CYS A 68 -11.80 -16.17 2.68
CA CYS A 68 -11.84 -15.16 3.73
C CYS A 68 -12.55 -13.90 3.22
N VAL A 69 -13.24 -13.20 4.12
CA VAL A 69 -13.89 -11.92 3.79
C VAL A 69 -12.80 -10.87 3.58
N LEU A 70 -12.61 -10.44 2.33
CA LEU A 70 -11.70 -9.36 1.96
C LEU A 70 -12.40 -8.01 2.11
N SER A 71 -12.51 -7.53 3.35
CA SER A 71 -13.16 -6.24 3.64
C SER A 71 -12.21 -5.06 3.43
N GLN A 72 -12.76 -3.86 3.24
CA GLN A 72 -11.95 -2.64 3.11
C GLN A 72 -11.24 -2.32 4.43
N GLU A 73 -11.88 -2.60 5.56
CA GLU A 73 -11.36 -2.38 6.91
C GLU A 73 -10.10 -3.21 7.16
N LEU A 74 -10.07 -4.47 6.70
CA LEU A 74 -8.87 -5.32 6.80
C LEU A 74 -7.67 -4.67 6.11
N PHE A 75 -7.84 -4.21 4.86
CA PHE A 75 -6.74 -3.60 4.10
C PHE A 75 -6.32 -2.27 4.70
N GLN A 76 -7.27 -1.46 5.20
CA GLN A 76 -6.96 -0.23 5.90
C GLN A 76 -6.13 -0.50 7.16
N GLN A 77 -6.53 -1.45 8.00
CA GLN A 77 -5.82 -1.79 9.23
C GLN A 77 -4.39 -2.26 8.97
N GLU A 78 -4.19 -3.15 8.00
CA GLU A 78 -2.83 -3.60 7.65
C GLU A 78 -1.97 -2.45 7.08
N ALA A 79 -2.56 -1.56 6.27
CA ALA A 79 -1.85 -0.39 5.74
C ALA A 79 -1.46 0.61 6.84
N GLU A 80 -2.37 0.93 7.76
CA GLU A 80 -2.09 1.82 8.89
C GLU A 80 -1.02 1.23 9.82
N LYS A 81 -1.09 -0.08 10.10
CA LYS A 81 -0.08 -0.79 10.88
C LYS A 81 1.30 -0.75 10.20
N ALA A 82 1.35 -0.99 8.89
CA ALA A 82 2.58 -0.94 8.12
C ALA A 82 3.21 0.47 8.17
N VAL A 83 2.42 1.50 7.90
CA VAL A 83 2.86 2.89 7.93
C VAL A 83 3.30 3.33 9.34
N ALA A 84 2.58 2.93 10.38
CA ALA A 84 2.98 3.20 11.76
C ALA A 84 4.32 2.52 12.13
N THR A 85 4.54 1.29 11.68
CA THR A 85 5.75 0.51 11.99
C THR A 85 6.95 0.96 11.17
N GLN A 86 6.77 1.18 9.87
CA GLN A 86 7.84 1.43 8.91
C GLN A 86 8.19 2.92 8.79
N LEU A 87 7.20 3.82 8.95
CA LEU A 87 7.38 5.27 8.79
C LEU A 87 7.19 6.07 10.09
N GLY A 88 6.76 5.42 11.17
CA GLY A 88 6.54 6.08 12.47
C GLY A 88 5.29 6.98 12.52
N LEU A 89 4.40 6.91 11.52
CA LEU A 89 3.17 7.68 11.48
C LEU A 89 2.09 6.98 12.32
N LYS A 90 2.07 7.26 13.63
CA LYS A 90 1.22 6.57 14.61
C LYS A 90 -0.16 7.19 14.79
N GLU A 91 -0.34 8.43 14.34
CA GLU A 91 -1.64 9.10 14.37
C GLU A 91 -2.59 8.46 13.34
N PRO A 92 -3.91 8.51 13.55
CA PRO A 92 -4.85 8.03 12.55
C PRO A 92 -4.79 8.90 11.28
N PRO A 93 -4.96 8.31 10.08
CA PRO A 93 -5.02 9.07 8.84
C PRO A 93 -6.26 9.98 8.83
N SER A 94 -6.09 11.19 8.31
CA SER A 94 -7.18 12.14 8.08
C SER A 94 -8.12 11.73 6.94
N HIS A 95 -7.59 10.99 5.96
CA HIS A 95 -8.36 10.37 4.88
C HIS A 95 -7.75 9.02 4.53
N CYS A 96 -8.62 8.07 4.18
CA CYS A 96 -8.24 6.73 3.74
C CYS A 96 -9.08 6.36 2.50
N LEU A 97 -8.44 5.87 1.44
CA LEU A 97 -9.12 5.30 0.28
C LEU A 97 -8.58 3.89 0.01
N VAL A 98 -9.49 2.91 0.06
CA VAL A 98 -9.16 1.49 -0.13
C VAL A 98 -9.77 0.99 -1.44
N HIS A 99 -8.92 0.44 -2.30
CA HIS A 99 -9.36 -0.19 -3.55
C HIS A 99 -8.75 -1.59 -3.70
N LEU A 100 -9.62 -2.60 -3.81
CA LEU A 100 -9.21 -3.96 -4.16
C LEU A 100 -9.28 -4.15 -5.68
N HIS A 101 -8.11 -4.25 -6.31
CA HIS A 101 -8.01 -4.53 -7.74
C HIS A 101 -7.74 -6.02 -7.98
N LYS A 102 -8.77 -6.76 -8.41
CA LYS A 102 -8.66 -8.20 -8.73
C LYS A 102 -8.02 -8.39 -10.10
N ASN A 103 -7.11 -9.37 -10.21
CA ASN A 103 -6.45 -9.75 -11.47
C ASN A 103 -5.83 -8.56 -12.24
N CYS A 104 -5.33 -7.56 -11.53
CA CYS A 104 -4.92 -6.28 -12.10
C CYS A 104 -3.49 -6.26 -12.66
N ILE A 105 -2.65 -7.22 -12.27
CA ILE A 105 -1.27 -7.35 -12.74
C ILE A 105 -1.08 -8.76 -13.30
N PRO A 106 -0.97 -8.92 -14.64
CA PRO A 106 -0.67 -10.20 -15.26
C PRO A 106 0.65 -10.78 -14.74
N GLN A 107 0.64 -12.07 -14.42
CA GLN A 107 1.84 -12.79 -13.98
C GLN A 107 2.40 -13.62 -15.12
N TYR A 108 3.55 -13.21 -15.66
CA TYR A 108 4.24 -13.95 -16.72
C TYR A 108 5.06 -15.09 -16.11
N THR A 109 4.40 -16.22 -15.92
CA THR A 109 5.02 -17.43 -15.39
C THR A 109 5.94 -18.08 -16.42
N LEU A 110 6.72 -19.08 -15.99
CA LEU A 110 7.60 -19.83 -16.87
C LEU A 110 6.85 -20.35 -18.12
N GLY A 111 7.45 -20.16 -19.28
CA GLY A 111 6.85 -20.51 -20.57
C GLY A 111 5.80 -19.53 -21.09
N HIS A 112 5.61 -18.34 -20.50
CA HIS A 112 4.65 -17.34 -20.99
C HIS A 112 4.83 -17.01 -22.48
N TRP A 113 6.08 -16.92 -22.95
CA TRP A 113 6.41 -16.64 -24.35
C TRP A 113 5.88 -17.68 -25.35
N GLN A 114 5.57 -18.90 -24.91
CA GLN A 114 4.98 -19.97 -25.75
C GLN A 114 3.46 -19.89 -25.85
N LYS A 115 2.83 -19.04 -25.03
CA LYS A 115 1.36 -18.84 -24.97
C LYS A 115 0.90 -17.65 -25.82
N LEU A 116 1.82 -17.02 -26.55
CA LEU A 116 1.59 -15.88 -27.45
C LEU A 116 1.02 -16.34 -28.80
#